data_AF-A0A7C9LKQ7-F1
#
_entry.id   AF-A0A7C9LKQ7-F1
#
_cell.length_a   1.000
_cell.length_b   1.000
_cell.length_c   1.000
_cell.angle_alpha   90.00
_cell.angle_beta   90.00
_cell.angle_gamma   90.00
#
_symmetry.space_group_name_H-M   'P 1'
#
loop_
_entity.id
_entity.type
_entity.pdbx_description
1 polymer ?
#
loop_
_entity_poly.entity_id
_entity_poly.type
_entity_poly.pdbx_seq_one_letter_code
_entity_poly.pdbx_strand_id
1 'polypeptide(L)' 'MSRNDPPAIQAIKAKAKAMMQTLADQDEPQVRHNHCLHALAQQAGYKDWYTYQAALREQAGLAPTKRLESRRRAR' A
#
# COMPACT_ATOMS: atom_id res chain seq x y z
N MET A 1 -10.17 7.16 -7.30
CA MET A 1 -9.21 6.09 -7.68
C MET A 1 -8.26 6.67 -8.71
N SER A 2 -6.96 6.82 -8.40
CA SER A 2 -5.99 7.36 -9.37
C SER A 2 -5.85 6.37 -10.52
N ARG A 3 -6.24 6.79 -11.73
CA ARG A 3 -6.33 5.98 -12.96
C ARG A 3 -4.98 5.42 -13.47
N ASN A 4 -3.89 5.61 -12.71
CA ASN A 4 -2.51 5.37 -13.14
C ASN A 4 -1.67 4.63 -12.07
N ASP A 5 -2.32 3.87 -11.19
CA ASP A 5 -1.63 2.93 -10.32
C ASP A 5 -1.36 1.62 -11.09
N PRO A 6 -0.16 1.02 -10.97
CA PRO A 6 0.16 -0.23 -11.63
C PRO A 6 -0.75 -1.37 -11.12
N PRO A 7 -0.94 -2.43 -11.94
CA PRO A 7 -1.85 -3.53 -11.62
C PRO A 7 -1.53 -4.19 -10.27
N ALA A 8 -0.25 -4.27 -9.90
CA ALA A 8 0.16 -4.79 -8.59
C ALA A 8 -0.39 -3.95 -7.42
N ILE A 9 -0.35 -2.61 -7.52
CA ILE A 9 -0.91 -1.72 -6.49
C ILE A 9 -2.43 -1.86 -6.43
N GLN A 10 -3.09 -1.99 -7.58
CA GLN A 10 -4.53 -2.21 -7.63
C GLN A 10 -4.93 -3.52 -6.96
N ALA A 11 -4.17 -4.60 -7.20
CA ALA A 11 -4.39 -5.90 -6.56
C ALA A 11 -4.25 -5.81 -5.03
N ILE A 12 -3.23 -5.11 -4.51
CA ILE A 12 -3.08 -4.93 -3.06
C ILE A 12 -4.21 -4.08 -2.46
N LYS A 13 -4.62 -3.00 -3.14
CA LYS A 13 -5.78 -2.20 -2.70
C LYS A 13 -7.08 -3.01 -2.69
N ALA A 14 -7.29 -3.86 -3.70
CA ALA A 14 -8.43 -4.77 -3.75
C ALA A 14 -8.39 -5.76 -2.57
N LYS A 15 -7.24 -6.38 -2.29
CA LYS A 15 -7.05 -7.26 -1.12
C LYS A 15 -7.31 -6.53 0.20
N ALA A 16 -6.77 -5.34 0.39
CA ALA A 16 -6.99 -4.54 1.59
C ALA A 16 -8.47 -4.17 1.78
N LYS A 17 -9.19 -3.90 0.69
CA LYS A 17 -10.63 -3.66 0.72
C LYS A 17 -11.42 -4.92 1.07
N ALA A 18 -11.04 -6.07 0.52
CA ALA A 18 -11.66 -7.36 0.87
C ALA A 18 -11.46 -7.67 2.38
N MET A 19 -10.22 -7.55 2.88
CA MET A 19 -9.92 -7.73 4.31
C MET A 19 -10.70 -6.78 5.21
N MET A 20 -10.78 -5.49 4.84
CA MET A 20 -11.55 -4.51 5.60
C MET A 20 -13.03 -4.92 5.69
N GLN A 21 -13.62 -5.39 4.58
CA GLN A 21 -15.02 -5.83 4.58
C GLN A 21 -15.23 -7.08 5.44
N THR A 22 -14.32 -8.05 5.37
CA THR A 22 -14.36 -9.24 6.23
C THR A 22 -14.23 -8.88 7.72
N LEU A 23 -13.35 -7.95 8.07
CA LEU A 23 -13.18 -7.51 9.46
C LEU A 23 -14.36 -6.66 9.95
N ALA A 24 -14.95 -5.86 9.07
CA ALA A 24 -16.17 -5.11 9.38
C ALA A 24 -17.36 -6.04 9.65
N ASP A 25 -17.46 -7.17 8.95
CA ASP A 25 -18.45 -8.23 9.19
C ASP A 25 -18.23 -8.93 10.54
N GLN A 26 -16.98 -9.03 10.99
CA GLN A 26 -16.59 -9.60 12.29
C GLN A 26 -16.73 -8.63 13.48
N ASP A 27 -17.47 -7.52 13.33
CA ASP A 27 -17.66 -6.48 14.35
C ASP A 27 -16.36 -5.77 14.79
N GLU A 28 -15.37 -5.67 13.90
CA GLU A 28 -14.13 -4.89 14.10
C GLU A 28 -14.14 -3.59 13.27
N PRO A 29 -15.07 -2.64 13.51
CA PRO A 29 -15.28 -1.44 12.68
C PRO A 29 -14.10 -0.45 12.73
N GLN A 30 -13.21 -0.61 13.69
CA GLN A 30 -11.99 0.18 13.87
C GLN A 30 -10.92 -0.13 12.81
N VAL A 31 -10.99 -1.30 12.15
CA VAL A 31 -10.03 -1.65 11.11
C VAL A 31 -10.39 -0.94 9.80
N ARG A 32 -9.72 0.18 9.56
CA ARG A 32 -9.88 0.96 8.34
C ARG A 32 -9.03 0.40 7.20
N HIS A 33 -9.40 0.74 5.96
CA HIS A 33 -8.66 0.36 4.75
C HIS A 33 -7.14 0.59 4.84
N ASN A 34 -6.71 1.69 5.47
CA ASN A 34 -5.30 2.01 5.64
C ASN A 34 -4.57 1.05 6.58
N HIS A 35 -5.25 0.52 7.61
CA HIS A 35 -4.67 -0.49 8.50
C HIS A 35 -4.40 -1.79 7.74
N CYS A 36 -5.34 -2.22 6.89
CA CYS A 36 -5.15 -3.40 6.04
C CYS A 36 -4.00 -3.21 5.04
N LEU A 37 -3.84 -2.02 4.45
CA LEU A 37 -2.72 -1.72 3.57
C LEU A 37 -1.37 -1.79 4.30
N HIS A 38 -1.30 -1.25 5.53
CA HIS A 38 -0.11 -1.34 6.36
C HIS A 38 0.21 -2.79 6.76
N ALA A 39 -0.80 -3.59 7.11
CA ALA A 39 -0.61 -5.00 7.46
C ALA A 39 -0.06 -5.80 6.27
N LEU A 40 -0.61 -5.60 5.07
CA LEU A 40 -0.13 -6.23 3.84
C LEU A 40 1.29 -5.78 3.48
N ALA A 41 1.63 -4.51 3.73
CA ALA A 41 2.99 -4.02 3.52
C ALA A 41 4.00 -4.67 4.49
N GLN A 42 3.64 -4.80 5.77
CA GLN A 42 4.47 -5.47 6.76
C GLN A 42 4.66 -6.96 6.45
N GLN A 43 3.61 -7.65 6.00
CA GLN A 43 3.71 -9.04 5.53
C GLN A 43 4.66 -9.20 4.34
N ALA A 44 4.76 -8.18 3.49
CA ALA A 44 5.71 -8.14 2.37
C ALA A 44 7.13 -7.68 2.78
N GLY A 45 7.38 -7.43 4.08
CA GLY A 45 8.68 -7.00 4.60
C GLY A 45 8.94 -5.50 4.52
N TYR A 46 7.91 -4.68 4.27
CA TYR A 46 8.03 -3.22 4.19
C TYR A 46 7.54 -2.55 5.47
N LYS A 47 8.17 -1.44 5.84
CA LYS A 47 7.83 -0.65 7.03
C LYS A 47 6.38 -0.13 7.01
N ASP A 48 5.95 0.34 5.85
CA ASP A 48 4.68 1.00 5.66
C ASP A 48 4.18 0.84 4.22
N TRP A 49 2.88 1.09 4.03
CA TRP A 49 2.24 1.02 2.72
C TRP A 49 2.92 1.94 1.69
N TYR A 50 3.42 3.12 2.08
CA TYR A 50 4.05 4.04 1.15
C TYR A 50 5.36 3.48 0.59
N THR A 51 6.17 2.84 1.43
CA THR A 51 7.41 2.17 1.02
C THR A 51 7.11 1.00 0.09
N TYR A 52 6.09 0.21 0.42
CA TYR A 52 5.66 -0.91 -0.44
C TYR A 52 5.11 -0.41 -1.79
N GLN A 53 4.26 0.62 -1.77
CA GLN A 53 3.72 1.26 -2.96
C GLN A 53 4.85 1.83 -3.84
N ALA A 54 5.86 2.47 -3.26
CA ALA A 54 7.01 2.96 -4.00
C ALA A 54 7.77 1.82 -4.69
N ALA A 55 8.04 0.71 -3.97
CA ALA A 55 8.70 -0.46 -4.54
C ALA A 55 7.90 -1.08 -5.70
N LEU A 56 6.57 -1.19 -5.55
CA LEU A 56 5.69 -1.70 -6.62
C LEU A 56 5.64 -0.76 -7.84
N ARG A 57 5.80 0.56 -7.65
CA ARG A 57 5.92 1.52 -8.75
C ARG A 57 7.28 1.41 -9.43
N GLU A 58 8.37 1.33 -8.67
CA GLU A 58 9.73 1.13 -9.18
C GLU A 58 9.79 -0.16 -10.03
N GLN A 59 9.20 -1.27 -9.56
CA GLN A 59 9.09 -2.52 -10.32
C GLN A 59 8.27 -2.39 -11.61
N ALA A 60 7.28 -1.51 -11.64
CA ALA A 60 6.49 -1.22 -12.82
C ALA A 60 7.15 -0.19 -13.77
N GLY A 61 8.40 0.23 -13.50
CA GLY A 61 9.09 1.26 -14.27
C GLY A 61 8.50 2.67 -14.10
N LEU A 62 7.68 2.89 -13.07
CA LEU A 62 7.06 4.17 -12.76
C LEU A 62 7.87 4.91 -11.71
N ALA A 63 7.93 6.23 -11.84
CA ALA A 63 8.56 7.07 -10.82
C ALA A 63 7.91 6.84 -9.44
N PRO A 64 8.72 6.74 -8.36
CA PRO A 64 8.20 6.69 -7.00
C PRO A 64 7.38 7.96 -6.74
N THR A 65 6.29 7.84 -5.98
CA THR A 65 5.52 9.01 -5.58
C THR A 65 6.41 9.98 -4.79
N LYS A 66 6.46 11.25 -5.23
CA LYS A 66 7.31 12.39 -4.79
C LYS A 66 7.63 12.54 -3.29
N ARG A 67 6.95 11.82 -2.39
CA ARG A 67 7.24 11.84 -0.94
C ARG A 67 8.47 11.04 -0.52
N LEU A 68 9.05 10.20 -1.37
CA LEU A 68 10.26 9.43 -1.04
C LEU A 68 11.58 10.15 -1.41
N GLU A 69 11.52 11.33 -2.04
CA GLU A 69 12.70 12.05 -2.53
C GLU A 69 13.54 12.69 -1.41
N SER A 70 12.98 12.88 -0.21
CA SER A 70 13.67 13.55 0.90
C SER A 70 14.63 12.66 1.70
N ARG A 71 14.73 11.35 1.42
CA ARG A 71 15.56 10.42 2.22
C ARG A 71 16.69 9.70 1.48
N ARG A 72 16.85 9.91 0.16
CA ARG A 72 17.96 9.31 -0.63
C ARG A 72 19.14 10.26 -0.88
N ARG A 73 19.08 11.55 -0.50
CA ARG A 73 20.18 12.54 -0.62
C ARG A 73 20.89 12.84 0.71
N ALA A 74 21.22 11.82 1.48
CA ALA A 74 22.02 12.00 2.70
C ALA A 74 23.00 10.82 2.88
N ARG A 75 23.84 10.60 1.88
CA ARG A 75 25.06 9.80 2.00
C ARG A 75 26.17 10.43 1.17
#